data_AF-A0A3N9W6J0-F1
#
_entry.id   AF-A0A3N9W6J0-F1
#
_cell.length_a   1.000
_cell.length_b   1.000
_cell.length_c   1.000
_cell.angle_alpha   90.00
_cell.angle_beta   90.00
_cell.angle_gamma   90.00
#
_symmetry.space_group_name_H-M   'P 1'
#
loop_
_entity.id
_entity.type
_entity.pdbx_description
1 polymer ?
#
loop_
_entity_poly.entity_id
_entity_poly.type
_entity_poly.pdbx_seq_one_letter_code
_entity_poly.pdbx_strand_id
1 'polypeptide(L)'
;MSALQGGEGVNTSRWTGARRWPVPGLGRSKISKWEIAGEHLAERYQQFFLVALGETLLVAGLTYSKGPYEAGHAWAFSLALATSILLWRIYVQRAGQLLAEAMMKARHPASVGRSAADTHLVMVVGLAATAIGYELIIEHPLDRISGAWLATVLGGPALFLAGRARFEYDVFGRVSRARWIAILVLVAAAVPLLHLPGLAATAVAALVLGAVAVADAHRAHGAPPEAAAPPS
;
A
#
# COMPACT_ATOMS: atom_id res chain seq x y z
N MET A 1 51.17 62.72 29.54
CA MET A 1 51.69 61.33 29.49
C MET A 1 50.51 60.41 29.78
N SER A 2 49.83 59.90 28.75
CA SER A 2 50.12 58.66 28.01
C SER A 2 49.60 57.40 28.72
N ALA A 3 48.65 56.71 28.07
CA ALA A 3 48.50 55.25 27.92
C ALA A 3 47.01 54.84 27.94
N LEU A 4 46.37 54.57 26.78
CA LEU A 4 46.25 53.28 26.07
C LEU A 4 45.21 52.32 26.70
N GLN A 5 44.12 52.03 25.96
CA GLN A 5 43.77 50.72 25.34
C GLN A 5 43.68 49.57 26.36
N GLY A 6 42.56 48.86 26.53
CA GLY A 6 41.83 48.07 25.52
C GLY A 6 42.00 46.58 25.88
N GLY A 7 40.93 45.76 25.82
CA GLY A 7 41.07 44.29 25.86
C GLY A 7 40.03 43.52 26.69
N GLU A 8 39.01 43.02 25.98
CA GLU A 8 38.34 41.70 26.04
C GLU A 8 38.18 40.90 27.37
N GLY A 9 36.93 40.48 27.63
CA GLY A 9 36.59 39.56 28.72
C GLY A 9 35.18 38.95 28.61
N VAL A 10 35.02 38.03 27.65
CA VAL A 10 34.17 36.81 27.71
C VAL A 10 32.66 36.92 28.03
N ASN A 11 31.89 36.71 26.96
CA ASN A 11 30.51 36.22 26.92
C ASN A 11 30.35 34.86 27.64
N THR A 12 29.60 34.78 28.74
CA THR A 12 28.89 33.55 29.16
C THR A 12 27.69 33.85 30.06
N SER A 13 26.47 33.71 29.53
CA SER A 13 25.37 32.92 30.12
C SER A 13 24.06 33.24 29.41
N ARG A 14 23.69 32.43 28.43
CA ARG A 14 22.94 31.17 28.62
C ARG A 14 21.42 31.41 28.67
N TRP A 15 20.84 31.20 27.49
CA TRP A 15 19.64 30.38 27.29
C TRP A 15 18.38 30.81 28.04
N THR A 16 17.54 31.62 27.40
CA THR A 16 16.07 31.40 27.32
C THR A 16 15.48 32.21 26.16
N GLY A 17 16.17 32.19 25.02
CA GLY A 17 15.68 32.78 23.77
C GLY A 17 14.91 31.77 22.93
N ALA A 18 13.59 31.82 23.04
CA ALA A 18 12.64 31.59 21.94
C ALA A 18 12.67 30.26 21.17
N ARG A 19 11.61 29.46 21.33
CA ARG A 19 10.77 29.16 20.15
C ARG A 19 9.31 28.94 20.53
N ARG A 20 8.60 30.06 20.62
CA ARG A 20 7.15 30.13 20.58
C ARG A 20 6.67 29.56 19.23
N TRP A 21 6.00 28.41 19.26
CA TRP A 21 4.76 28.25 18.48
C TRP A 21 3.72 29.14 19.17
N PRO A 22 2.94 29.99 18.48
CA PRO A 22 2.41 29.82 17.14
C PRO A 22 2.71 31.02 16.21
N VAL A 23 2.68 30.83 14.89
CA VAL A 23 2.64 31.94 13.93
C VAL A 23 1.22 32.15 13.42
N PRO A 24 0.39 32.95 14.12
CA PRO A 24 -0.83 33.48 13.53
C PRO A 24 -0.44 34.58 12.53
N GLY A 25 -0.92 34.46 11.28
CA GLY A 25 -0.77 35.53 10.28
C GLY A 25 0.13 35.24 9.08
N LEU A 26 0.79 34.08 9.00
CA LEU A 26 1.48 33.69 7.77
C LEU A 26 0.48 33.11 6.76
N GLY A 27 -0.03 34.01 5.93
CA GLY A 27 -0.75 33.70 4.71
C GLY A 27 -0.07 32.60 3.89
N ARG A 28 -0.92 31.84 3.17
CA ARG A 28 -0.62 30.68 2.32
C ARG A 28 0.87 30.44 1.99
N SER A 29 1.61 29.72 2.84
CA SER A 29 2.81 28.99 2.38
C SER A 29 2.36 27.62 1.85
N LYS A 30 1.99 27.52 0.57
CA LYS A 30 1.14 26.40 0.13
C LYS A 30 1.69 25.45 -0.94
N ILE A 31 2.79 25.74 -1.63
CA ILE A 31 3.20 24.93 -2.79
C ILE A 31 4.42 24.04 -2.44
N SER A 32 5.60 24.62 -2.24
CA SER A 32 6.84 23.84 -2.01
C SER A 32 6.85 22.98 -0.73
N LYS A 33 6.28 23.45 0.39
CA LYS A 33 6.29 22.65 1.65
C LYS A 33 5.38 21.42 1.60
N TRP A 34 4.28 21.48 0.85
CA TRP A 34 3.32 20.37 0.78
C TRP A 34 3.75 19.31 -0.25
N GLU A 35 4.44 19.72 -1.31
CA GLU A 35 5.09 18.80 -2.26
C GLU A 35 6.15 17.95 -1.57
N ILE A 36 7.10 18.59 -0.87
CA ILE A 36 8.15 17.90 -0.11
C ILE A 36 7.53 16.99 0.96
N ALA A 37 6.53 17.47 1.71
CA ALA A 37 5.87 16.66 2.73
C ALA A 37 5.11 15.47 2.13
N GLY A 38 4.48 15.63 0.97
CA GLY A 38 3.78 14.57 0.26
C GLY A 38 4.73 13.49 -0.27
N GLU A 39 5.88 13.88 -0.80
CA GLU A 39 6.93 12.96 -1.26
C GLU A 39 7.51 12.14 -0.11
N HIS A 40 7.84 12.77 1.03
CA HIS A 40 8.33 12.07 2.21
C HIS A 40 7.27 11.12 2.81
N LEU A 41 5.99 11.48 2.75
CA LEU A 41 4.90 10.59 3.18
C LEU A 41 4.74 9.40 2.24
N ALA A 42 4.82 9.62 0.92
CA ALA A 42 4.80 8.54 -0.07
C ALA A 42 5.95 7.56 0.17
N GLU A 43 7.15 8.07 0.42
CA GLU A 43 8.33 7.24 0.69
C GLU A 43 8.11 6.36 1.93
N ARG A 44 7.62 6.93 3.03
CA ARG A 44 7.31 6.17 4.26
C ARG A 44 6.26 5.11 4.02
N TYR A 45 5.19 5.43 3.30
CA TYR A 45 4.15 4.45 2.98
C TYR A 45 4.66 3.32 2.11
N GLN A 46 5.54 3.62 1.15
CA GLN A 46 6.21 2.61 0.35
C GLN A 46 7.13 1.74 1.21
N GLN A 47 7.89 2.32 2.15
CA GLN A 47 8.71 1.56 3.09
C GLN A 47 7.86 0.60 3.94
N PHE A 48 6.77 1.08 4.54
CA PHE A 48 5.87 0.23 5.33
C PHE A 48 5.26 -0.90 4.48
N PHE A 49 4.84 -0.59 3.26
CA PHE A 49 4.31 -1.59 2.34
C PHE A 49 5.36 -2.65 1.99
N LEU A 50 6.60 -2.25 1.69
CA LEU A 50 7.70 -3.17 1.38
C LEU A 50 8.06 -4.06 2.59
N VAL A 51 8.03 -3.53 3.80
CA VAL A 51 8.23 -4.30 5.03
C VAL A 51 7.15 -5.38 5.18
N ALA A 52 5.86 -5.00 5.06
CA ALA A 52 4.75 -5.94 5.15
C ALA A 52 4.76 -6.99 4.02
N LEU A 53 5.17 -6.59 2.81
CA LEU A 53 5.35 -7.50 1.68
C LEU A 53 6.49 -8.48 1.93
N GLY A 54 7.60 -7.99 2.48
CA GLY A 54 8.73 -8.82 2.90
C GLY A 54 8.33 -9.86 3.95
N GLU A 55 7.57 -9.43 4.97
CA GLU A 55 7.01 -10.34 5.98
C GLU A 55 6.11 -11.40 5.36
N THR A 56 5.23 -11.02 4.43
CA THR A 56 4.34 -11.94 3.73
C THR A 56 5.11 -12.98 2.90
N LEU A 57 6.20 -12.56 2.24
CA LEU A 57 7.11 -13.47 1.51
C LEU A 57 7.89 -14.39 2.46
N LEU A 58 8.35 -13.86 3.61
CA LEU A 58 9.04 -14.64 4.63
C LEU A 58 8.11 -15.71 5.21
N VAL A 59 6.86 -15.39 5.52
CA VAL A 59 5.85 -16.36 5.98
C VAL A 59 5.70 -17.48 4.95
N ALA A 60 5.46 -17.16 3.69
CA ALA A 60 5.32 -18.18 2.64
C ALA A 60 6.57 -19.07 2.52
N GLY A 61 7.77 -18.47 2.54
CA GLY A 61 9.03 -19.19 2.44
C GLY A 61 9.30 -20.09 3.65
N LEU A 62 9.04 -19.59 4.86
CA LEU A 62 9.20 -20.34 6.10
C LEU A 62 8.22 -21.51 6.18
N THR A 63 6.96 -21.30 5.81
CA THR A 63 5.97 -22.38 5.77
C THR A 63 6.38 -23.46 4.76
N TYR A 64 6.79 -23.07 3.55
CA TYR A 64 7.26 -24.04 2.54
C TYR A 64 8.51 -24.79 3.00
N SER A 65 9.47 -24.11 3.64
CA SER A 65 10.74 -24.74 4.07
C SER A 65 10.57 -25.82 5.14
N LYS A 66 9.48 -25.77 5.91
CA LYS A 66 9.16 -26.74 6.97
C LYS A 66 8.30 -27.90 6.44
N GLY A 67 7.68 -27.74 5.27
CA GLY A 67 6.74 -28.68 4.71
C GLY A 67 7.40 -29.79 3.87
N PRO A 68 6.61 -30.80 3.44
CA PRO A 68 7.04 -31.79 2.47
C PRO A 68 7.43 -31.16 1.12
N TYR A 69 8.49 -31.66 0.50
CA TYR A 69 8.90 -31.26 -0.86
C TYR A 69 8.07 -31.99 -1.94
N GLU A 70 6.75 -31.82 -1.89
CA GLU A 70 5.82 -32.39 -2.86
C GLU A 70 5.31 -31.34 -3.85
N ALA A 71 4.88 -31.79 -5.03
CA ALA A 71 4.44 -30.90 -6.11
C ALA A 71 3.31 -29.93 -5.69
N GLY A 72 2.38 -30.37 -4.84
CA GLY A 72 1.29 -29.52 -4.34
C GLY A 72 1.79 -28.32 -3.53
N HIS A 73 2.76 -28.56 -2.64
CA HIS A 73 3.37 -27.53 -1.79
C HIS A 73 4.18 -26.54 -2.64
N ALA A 74 4.92 -27.05 -3.63
CA ALA A 74 5.68 -26.21 -4.56
C ALA A 74 4.76 -25.30 -5.40
N TRP A 75 3.60 -25.80 -5.84
CA TRP A 75 2.60 -25.00 -6.55
C TRP A 75 1.94 -23.95 -5.64
N ALA A 76 1.57 -24.33 -4.42
CA ALA A 76 1.01 -23.39 -3.45
C ALA A 76 1.98 -22.24 -3.13
N PHE A 77 3.26 -22.57 -2.91
CA PHE A 77 4.31 -21.59 -2.69
C PHE A 77 4.52 -20.70 -3.92
N SER A 78 4.55 -21.28 -5.13
CA SER A 78 4.67 -20.53 -6.38
C SER A 78 3.51 -19.54 -6.57
N LEU A 79 2.28 -19.95 -6.25
CA LEU A 79 1.10 -19.08 -6.29
C LEU A 79 1.17 -17.98 -5.22
N ALA A 80 1.70 -18.25 -4.03
CA ALA A 80 1.93 -17.24 -3.00
C ALA A 80 2.96 -16.18 -3.44
N LEU A 81 4.05 -16.61 -4.10
CA LEU A 81 5.03 -15.69 -4.69
C LEU A 81 4.40 -14.87 -5.82
N ALA A 82 3.69 -15.50 -6.75
CA ALA A 82 3.01 -14.81 -7.84
C ALA A 82 2.00 -13.79 -7.33
N THR A 83 1.19 -14.16 -6.34
CA THR A 83 0.21 -13.28 -5.69
C THR A 83 0.91 -12.08 -5.05
N SER A 84 2.00 -12.29 -4.31
CA SER A 84 2.79 -11.20 -3.71
C SER A 84 3.36 -10.24 -4.75
N ILE A 85 3.89 -10.76 -5.86
CA ILE A 85 4.39 -9.95 -6.97
C ILE A 85 3.26 -9.16 -7.62
N LEU A 86 2.07 -9.74 -7.79
CA LEU A 86 0.90 -9.08 -8.35
C LEU A 86 0.38 -7.97 -7.43
N LEU A 87 0.30 -8.20 -6.13
CA LEU A 87 -0.06 -7.17 -5.15
C LEU A 87 0.94 -6.02 -5.18
N TRP A 88 2.24 -6.32 -5.23
CA TRP A 88 3.28 -5.31 -5.40
C TRP A 88 3.15 -4.54 -6.72
N ARG A 89 2.91 -5.22 -7.84
CA ARG A 89 2.65 -4.59 -9.14
C ARG A 89 1.47 -3.62 -9.07
N ILE A 90 0.35 -4.04 -8.49
CA ILE A 90 -0.88 -3.22 -8.36
C ILE A 90 -0.63 -2.04 -7.41
N TYR A 91 0.18 -2.22 -6.37
CA TYR A 91 0.60 -1.16 -5.45
C TYR A 91 1.45 -0.12 -6.18
N VAL A 92 2.58 -0.56 -6.76
CA VAL A 92 3.60 0.30 -7.36
C VAL A 92 3.08 1.02 -8.59
N GLN A 93 2.12 0.43 -9.33
CA GLN A 93 1.52 1.07 -10.49
C GLN A 93 1.08 2.48 -10.12
N ARG A 94 1.90 3.45 -10.53
CA ARG A 94 1.70 4.89 -10.39
C ARG A 94 1.87 5.45 -8.94
N ALA A 95 2.31 4.69 -7.93
CA ALA A 95 2.36 5.13 -6.51
C ALA A 95 3.16 6.42 -6.23
N GLY A 96 4.33 6.60 -6.86
CA GLY A 96 5.25 7.71 -6.54
C GLY A 96 4.85 9.07 -7.12
N GLN A 97 4.36 9.13 -8.36
CA GLN A 97 4.03 10.41 -9.02
C GLN A 97 2.64 10.95 -8.62
N LEU A 98 1.79 10.08 -8.09
CA LEU A 98 0.38 10.37 -7.88
C LEU A 98 0.06 11.12 -6.58
N LEU A 99 0.80 10.88 -5.49
CA LEU A 99 0.49 11.49 -4.20
C LEU A 99 0.91 12.98 -4.16
N ALA A 100 2.10 13.30 -4.68
CA ALA A 100 2.57 14.67 -4.79
C ALA A 100 1.64 15.53 -5.66
N GLU A 101 1.27 15.03 -6.85
CA GLU A 101 0.35 15.72 -7.75
C GLU A 101 -1.05 15.96 -7.16
N ALA A 102 -1.59 14.98 -6.43
CA ALA A 102 -2.90 15.12 -5.81
C ALA A 102 -2.90 16.09 -4.62
N MET A 103 -1.84 16.06 -3.79
CA MET A 103 -1.69 17.04 -2.72
C MET A 103 -1.53 18.47 -3.24
N MET A 104 -0.91 18.64 -4.41
CA MET A 104 -0.82 19.94 -5.08
C MET A 104 -2.19 20.48 -5.54
N LYS A 105 -3.09 19.62 -6.01
CA LYS A 105 -4.40 20.02 -6.55
C LYS A 105 -5.53 20.05 -5.52
N ALA A 106 -5.33 19.46 -4.35
CA ALA A 106 -6.34 19.35 -3.31
C ALA A 106 -6.63 20.71 -2.62
N ARG A 107 -7.91 21.04 -2.46
CA ARG A 107 -8.35 22.20 -1.65
C ARG A 107 -7.95 22.06 -0.18
N HIS A 108 -7.90 20.83 0.32
CA HIS A 108 -7.55 20.48 1.69
C HIS A 108 -6.46 19.38 1.72
N PRO A 109 -5.16 19.75 1.64
CA PRO A 109 -4.07 18.77 1.58
C PRO A 109 -3.99 17.84 2.80
N ALA A 110 -4.38 18.33 3.98
CA ALA A 110 -4.36 17.55 5.21
C ALA A 110 -5.38 16.40 5.23
N SER A 111 -6.56 16.56 4.60
CA SER A 111 -7.55 15.47 4.50
C SER A 111 -7.10 14.41 3.50
N VAL A 112 -6.47 14.82 2.39
CA VAL A 112 -5.87 13.89 1.42
C VAL A 112 -4.76 13.06 2.06
N GLY A 113 -3.88 13.68 2.84
CA GLY A 113 -2.84 12.96 3.57
C GLY A 113 -3.39 11.92 4.57
N ARG A 114 -4.51 12.23 5.24
CA ARG A 114 -5.18 11.28 6.16
C ARG A 114 -5.87 10.15 5.41
N SER A 115 -6.61 10.44 4.34
CA SER A 115 -7.22 9.38 3.51
C SER A 115 -6.18 8.45 2.90
N ALA A 116 -5.04 9.02 2.46
CA ALA A 116 -3.91 8.24 1.98
C ALA A 116 -3.33 7.30 3.05
N ALA A 117 -3.27 7.75 4.31
CA ALA A 117 -2.85 6.92 5.44
C ALA A 117 -3.84 5.77 5.69
N ASP A 118 -5.13 6.09 5.79
CA ASP A 118 -6.19 5.12 6.09
C ASP A 118 -6.26 4.03 5.02
N THR A 119 -6.21 4.42 3.75
CA THR A 119 -6.24 3.48 2.62
C THR A 119 -4.97 2.62 2.53
N HIS A 120 -3.80 3.16 2.88
CA HIS A 120 -2.58 2.36 3.01
C HIS A 120 -2.67 1.35 4.15
N LEU A 121 -3.22 1.75 5.29
CA LEU A 121 -3.43 0.84 6.40
C LEU A 121 -4.34 -0.33 5.98
N VAL A 122 -5.43 -0.05 5.26
CA VAL A 122 -6.32 -1.09 4.69
C VAL A 122 -5.55 -2.03 3.75
N MET A 123 -4.68 -1.49 2.88
CA MET A 123 -3.85 -2.31 2.01
C MET A 123 -2.88 -3.21 2.79
N VAL A 124 -2.22 -2.68 3.82
CA VAL A 124 -1.30 -3.45 4.67
C VAL A 124 -2.04 -4.55 5.45
N VAL A 125 -3.23 -4.26 5.99
CA VAL A 125 -4.06 -5.28 6.66
C VAL A 125 -4.48 -6.37 5.67
N GLY A 126 -4.85 -6.01 4.43
CA GLY A 126 -5.14 -6.99 3.38
C GLY A 126 -3.93 -7.87 3.04
N LEU A 127 -2.73 -7.29 3.00
CA LEU A 127 -1.49 -8.02 2.76
C LEU A 127 -1.17 -9.00 3.90
N ALA A 128 -1.30 -8.56 5.16
CA ALA A 128 -1.14 -9.43 6.33
C ALA A 128 -2.16 -10.57 6.35
N ALA A 129 -3.43 -10.30 6.04
CA ALA A 129 -4.45 -11.35 5.91
C ALA A 129 -4.11 -12.34 4.78
N THR A 130 -3.53 -11.85 3.69
CA THR A 130 -3.05 -12.71 2.59
C THR A 130 -1.91 -13.63 3.06
N ALA A 131 -1.00 -13.15 3.90
CA ALA A 131 0.07 -13.96 4.48
C ALA A 131 -0.45 -15.13 5.30
N ILE A 132 -1.50 -14.91 6.10
CA ILE A 132 -2.19 -15.99 6.83
C ILE A 132 -2.77 -17.01 5.84
N GLY A 133 -3.35 -16.55 4.73
CA GLY A 133 -3.82 -17.42 3.65
C GLY A 133 -2.71 -18.27 3.02
N TYR A 134 -1.49 -17.73 2.90
CA TYR A 134 -0.35 -18.49 2.38
C TYR A 134 0.05 -19.63 3.32
N GLU A 135 0.14 -19.37 4.62
CA GLU A 135 0.47 -20.40 5.61
C GLU A 135 -0.51 -21.57 5.52
N LEU A 136 -1.81 -21.28 5.57
CA LEU A 136 -2.88 -22.29 5.52
C LEU A 136 -2.84 -23.15 4.25
N ILE A 137 -2.57 -22.55 3.10
CA ILE A 137 -2.65 -23.24 1.80
C ILE A 137 -1.35 -23.97 1.48
N ILE A 138 -0.21 -23.46 1.93
CA ILE A 138 1.07 -24.14 1.74
C ILE A 138 1.12 -25.39 2.60
N GLU A 139 0.58 -25.39 3.82
CA GLU A 139 0.54 -26.58 4.69
C GLU A 139 -0.40 -27.68 4.16
N HIS A 140 -1.53 -27.29 3.60
CA HIS A 140 -2.60 -28.22 3.20
C HIS A 140 -3.11 -27.92 1.77
N PRO A 141 -2.27 -28.04 0.73
CA PRO A 141 -2.58 -27.53 -0.61
C PRO A 141 -3.75 -28.25 -1.30
N LEU A 142 -3.86 -29.56 -1.09
CA LEU A 142 -4.86 -30.41 -1.75
C LEU A 142 -6.13 -30.62 -0.93
N ASP A 143 -6.14 -30.15 0.32
CA ASP A 143 -7.28 -30.31 1.20
C ASP A 143 -8.37 -29.28 0.89
N ARG A 144 -9.62 -29.66 1.20
CA ARG A 144 -10.73 -28.71 1.19
C ARG A 144 -10.58 -27.78 2.38
N ILE A 145 -10.73 -26.48 2.13
CA ILE A 145 -10.58 -25.47 3.15
C ILE A 145 -11.93 -25.06 3.74
N SER A 146 -11.93 -24.76 5.04
CA SER A 146 -13.12 -24.24 5.71
C SER A 146 -13.53 -22.88 5.14
N GLY A 147 -14.80 -22.49 5.30
CA GLY A 147 -15.26 -21.18 4.87
C GLY A 147 -14.50 -20.02 5.54
N ALA A 148 -14.06 -20.19 6.78
CA ALA A 148 -13.23 -19.22 7.48
C ALA A 148 -11.84 -19.08 6.83
N TRP A 149 -11.21 -20.19 6.45
CA TRP A 149 -9.91 -20.17 5.76
C TRP A 149 -10.02 -19.57 4.36
N LEU A 150 -11.08 -19.92 3.63
CA LEU A 150 -11.38 -19.34 2.31
C LEU A 150 -11.59 -17.83 2.40
N ALA A 151 -12.28 -17.36 3.46
CA ALA A 151 -12.44 -15.93 3.72
C ALA A 151 -11.10 -15.23 3.93
N THR A 152 -10.10 -15.87 4.55
CA THR A 152 -8.75 -15.31 4.67
C THR A 152 -8.02 -15.28 3.32
N VAL A 153 -8.06 -16.37 2.56
CA VAL A 153 -7.37 -16.51 1.26
C VAL A 153 -7.87 -15.52 0.22
N LEU A 154 -9.19 -15.31 0.13
CA LEU A 154 -9.79 -14.36 -0.82
C LEU A 154 -9.97 -12.97 -0.23
N GLY A 155 -10.20 -12.88 1.08
CA GLY A 155 -10.45 -11.62 1.78
C GLY A 155 -9.23 -10.74 1.88
N GLY A 156 -8.02 -11.30 2.04
CA GLY A 156 -6.78 -10.52 2.02
C GLY A 156 -6.60 -9.73 0.71
N PRO A 157 -6.58 -10.41 -0.46
CA PRO A 157 -6.56 -9.76 -1.77
C PRO A 157 -7.73 -8.80 -2.00
N ALA A 158 -8.95 -9.17 -1.60
CA ALA A 158 -10.12 -8.31 -1.75
C ALA A 158 -10.00 -7.01 -0.91
N LEU A 159 -9.52 -7.11 0.33
CA LEU A 159 -9.30 -5.97 1.21
C LEU A 159 -8.19 -5.05 0.69
N PHE A 160 -7.11 -5.64 0.17
CA PHE A 160 -6.06 -4.88 -0.50
C PHE A 160 -6.61 -4.10 -1.70
N LEU A 161 -7.40 -4.76 -2.57
CA LEU A 161 -8.02 -4.10 -3.72
C LEU A 161 -9.01 -3.01 -3.29
N ALA A 162 -9.75 -3.20 -2.20
CA ALA A 162 -10.68 -2.21 -1.67
C ALA A 162 -9.94 -0.95 -1.17
N GLY A 163 -8.85 -1.13 -0.43
CA GLY A 163 -7.96 -0.04 -0.03
C GLY A 163 -7.41 0.71 -1.24
N ARG A 164 -6.94 -0.03 -2.26
CA ARG A 164 -6.42 0.56 -3.50
C ARG A 164 -7.49 1.31 -4.30
N ALA A 165 -8.69 0.76 -4.41
CA ALA A 165 -9.81 1.40 -5.10
C ALA A 165 -10.26 2.69 -4.41
N ARG A 166 -10.33 2.68 -3.07
CA ARG A 166 -10.64 3.86 -2.27
C ARG A 166 -9.57 4.93 -2.40
N PHE A 167 -8.29 4.55 -2.35
CA PHE A 167 -7.18 5.49 -2.58
C PHE A 167 -7.33 6.18 -3.95
N GLU A 168 -7.62 5.43 -5.01
CA GLU A 168 -7.78 6.05 -6.33
C GLU A 168 -8.98 7.00 -6.39
N TYR A 169 -10.09 6.63 -5.75
CA TYR A 169 -11.27 7.51 -5.68
C TYR A 169 -10.96 8.80 -4.93
N ASP A 170 -10.34 8.71 -3.76
CA ASP A 170 -10.05 9.87 -2.91
C ASP A 170 -9.01 10.82 -3.54
N VAL A 171 -8.11 10.28 -4.36
CA VAL A 171 -6.98 11.02 -4.94
C VAL A 171 -7.28 11.52 -6.37
N PHE A 172 -8.06 10.76 -7.16
CA PHE A 172 -8.34 11.06 -8.59
C PHE A 172 -9.81 11.29 -8.92
N GLY A 173 -10.74 11.11 -7.97
CA GLY A 173 -12.18 11.22 -8.24
C GLY A 173 -12.71 10.16 -9.20
N ARG A 174 -11.92 9.11 -9.50
CA ARG A 174 -12.28 8.07 -10.46
C ARG A 174 -12.53 6.76 -9.75
N VAL A 175 -13.67 6.14 -10.07
CA VAL A 175 -13.99 4.79 -9.64
C VAL A 175 -13.31 3.81 -10.59
N SER A 176 -12.29 3.08 -10.10
CA SER A 176 -11.71 1.99 -10.88
C SER A 176 -12.66 0.80 -10.91
N ARG A 177 -13.51 0.76 -11.95
CA ARG A 177 -14.47 -0.32 -12.20
C ARG A 177 -13.79 -1.69 -12.17
N ALA A 178 -12.55 -1.79 -12.67
CA ALA A 178 -11.80 -3.04 -12.71
C ALA A 178 -11.56 -3.62 -11.31
N ARG A 179 -11.21 -2.80 -10.31
CA ARG A 179 -10.95 -3.27 -8.95
C ARG A 179 -12.22 -3.68 -8.22
N TRP A 180 -13.32 -2.94 -8.41
CA TRP A 180 -14.62 -3.34 -7.86
C TRP A 180 -15.16 -4.63 -8.50
N ILE A 181 -15.01 -4.78 -9.81
CA ILE A 181 -15.35 -6.03 -10.51
C ILE A 181 -14.48 -7.17 -9.96
N ALA A 182 -13.18 -6.96 -9.79
CA ALA A 182 -12.29 -7.97 -9.22
C ALA A 182 -12.70 -8.39 -7.79
N ILE A 183 -13.05 -7.44 -6.92
CA ILE A 183 -13.58 -7.73 -5.57
C ILE A 183 -14.86 -8.56 -5.66
N LEU A 184 -15.80 -8.18 -6.53
CA LEU A 184 -17.04 -8.92 -6.73
C LEU A 184 -16.78 -10.33 -7.25
N VAL A 185 -15.83 -10.50 -8.18
CA VAL A 185 -15.43 -11.82 -8.69
C VAL A 185 -14.81 -12.67 -7.59
N LEU A 186 -13.94 -12.12 -6.74
CA LEU A 186 -13.38 -12.85 -5.60
C LEU A 186 -14.49 -13.31 -4.64
N VAL A 187 -15.44 -12.44 -4.31
CA VAL A 187 -16.57 -12.78 -3.42
C VAL A 187 -17.48 -13.83 -4.07
N ALA A 188 -17.81 -13.68 -5.35
CA ALA A 188 -18.66 -14.63 -6.07
C ALA A 188 -17.98 -16.01 -6.23
N ALA A 189 -16.65 -16.02 -6.44
CA ALA A 189 -15.87 -17.25 -6.56
C ALA A 189 -15.81 -18.03 -5.25
N ALA A 190 -16.07 -17.41 -4.09
CA ALA A 190 -16.06 -18.10 -2.81
C ALA A 190 -17.04 -19.28 -2.77
N VAL A 191 -18.24 -19.14 -3.38
CA VAL A 191 -19.28 -20.18 -3.35
C VAL A 191 -18.81 -21.51 -3.98
N PRO A 192 -18.36 -21.55 -5.25
CA PRO A 192 -17.86 -22.80 -5.83
C PRO A 192 -16.54 -23.28 -5.18
N LEU A 193 -15.71 -22.36 -4.68
CA LEU A 193 -14.42 -22.70 -4.08
C LEU A 193 -14.53 -23.43 -2.74
N LEU A 194 -15.66 -23.34 -2.03
CA LEU A 194 -15.92 -24.14 -0.82
C LEU A 194 -15.90 -25.65 -1.08
N HIS A 195 -16.06 -26.08 -2.34
CA HIS A 195 -16.09 -27.48 -2.72
C HIS A 195 -14.78 -27.96 -3.38
N LEU A 196 -13.80 -27.06 -3.55
CA LEU A 196 -12.55 -27.32 -4.26
C LEU A 196 -11.36 -27.33 -3.28
N PRO A 197 -10.20 -27.89 -3.69
CA PRO A 197 -8.96 -27.80 -2.92
C PRO A 197 -8.53 -26.35 -2.68
N GLY A 198 -7.83 -26.10 -1.57
CA GLY A 198 -7.29 -24.78 -1.24
C GLY A 198 -6.43 -24.16 -2.35
N LEU A 199 -5.67 -24.99 -3.07
CA LEU A 199 -4.87 -24.56 -4.23
C LEU A 199 -5.71 -23.86 -5.33
N ALA A 200 -6.96 -24.27 -5.51
CA ALA A 200 -7.84 -23.62 -6.49
C ALA A 200 -8.19 -22.18 -6.06
N ALA A 201 -8.36 -21.93 -4.76
CA ALA A 201 -8.68 -20.61 -4.25
C ALA A 201 -7.53 -19.61 -4.44
N THR A 202 -6.29 -20.04 -4.16
CA THR A 202 -5.11 -19.21 -4.39
C THR A 202 -4.84 -18.99 -5.89
N ALA A 203 -5.08 -19.99 -6.73
CA ALA A 203 -5.00 -19.84 -8.18
C ALA A 203 -6.03 -18.81 -8.71
N VAL A 204 -7.28 -18.89 -8.26
CA VAL A 204 -8.31 -17.90 -8.62
C VAL A 204 -7.93 -16.50 -8.15
N ALA A 205 -7.45 -16.34 -6.92
CA ALA A 205 -6.99 -15.05 -6.42
C ALA A 205 -5.85 -14.48 -7.28
N ALA A 206 -4.84 -15.30 -7.61
CA ALA A 206 -3.73 -14.90 -8.48
C ALA A 206 -4.20 -14.52 -9.89
N LEU A 207 -5.13 -15.27 -10.48
CA LEU A 207 -5.69 -14.96 -11.80
C LEU A 207 -6.46 -13.63 -11.81
N VAL A 208 -7.29 -13.39 -10.78
CA VAL A 208 -8.05 -12.14 -10.66
C VAL A 208 -7.11 -10.94 -10.49
N LEU A 209 -6.12 -11.05 -9.61
CA LEU A 209 -5.10 -10.01 -9.46
C LEU A 209 -4.28 -9.81 -10.74
N GLY A 210 -3.96 -10.89 -11.45
CA GLY A 210 -3.30 -10.89 -12.74
C GLY A 210 -4.10 -10.09 -13.78
N ALA A 211 -5.41 -10.34 -13.87
CA ALA A 211 -6.31 -9.61 -14.75
C ALA A 211 -6.35 -8.10 -14.40
N VAL A 212 -6.36 -7.74 -13.12
CA VAL A 212 -6.26 -6.34 -12.68
C VAL A 212 -4.92 -5.72 -13.10
N ALA A 213 -3.81 -6.40 -12.86
CA ALA A 213 -2.47 -5.91 -13.20
C ALA A 213 -2.30 -5.72 -14.72
N VAL A 214 -2.84 -6.64 -15.53
CA VAL A 214 -2.85 -6.54 -17.00
C VAL A 214 -3.73 -5.38 -17.45
N ALA A 215 -4.93 -5.22 -16.88
CA ALA A 215 -5.81 -4.09 -17.19
C ALA A 215 -5.15 -2.73 -16.84
N ASP A 216 -4.45 -2.66 -15.72
CA ASP A 216 -3.69 -1.48 -15.30
C ASP A 216 -2.52 -1.19 -16.27
N ALA A 217 -1.81 -2.23 -16.73
CA ALA A 217 -0.74 -2.08 -17.72
C ALA A 217 -1.26 -1.58 -19.07
N HIS A 218 -2.38 -2.12 -19.57
CA HIS A 218 -2.99 -1.68 -20.82
C HIS A 218 -3.46 -0.21 -20.74
N ARG A 219 -4.06 0.20 -19.63
CA ARG A 219 -4.47 1.60 -19.42
C ARG A 219 -3.26 2.56 -19.42
N ALA A 220 -2.12 2.12 -18.90
CA ALA A 220 -0.90 2.92 -18.90
C ALA A 220 -0.25 3.06 -20.28
N HIS A 221 -0.42 2.07 -21.17
CA HIS A 221 0.11 2.13 -22.54
C HIS A 221 -0.75 2.96 -23.50
N GLY A 222 -2.06 3.08 -23.24
CA GLY A 222 -3.02 3.72 -24.14
C GLY A 222 -3.37 5.18 -23.85
N ALA A 223 -2.85 5.79 -22.77
CA ALA A 223 -3.22 7.14 -22.37
C ALA A 223 -1.98 8.02 -22.11
N PRO A 224 -1.89 9.26 -22.64
CA PRO A 224 -0.90 10.22 -22.18
C PRO A 224 -1.02 10.46 -20.66
N PRO A 225 0.03 10.93 -19.95
CA PRO A 225 -0.01 11.21 -18.51
C PRO A 225 -1.19 12.14 -18.18
N GLU A 226 -2.29 11.56 -17.71
CA GLU A 226 -3.57 12.24 -17.58
C GLU A 226 -3.63 12.99 -16.24
N ALA A 227 -3.93 14.30 -16.29
CA ALA A 227 -3.85 15.20 -15.15
C ALA A 227 -4.84 14.83 -14.03
N ALA A 228 -4.37 14.73 -12.78
CA ALA A 228 -5.21 14.53 -11.59
C ALA A 228 -6.38 15.54 -11.47
N ALA A 229 -7.59 15.06 -11.15
CA ALA A 229 -8.81 15.85 -10.95
C ALA A 229 -9.60 15.32 -9.72
N PRO A 230 -9.30 15.80 -8.49
CA PRO A 230 -9.97 15.33 -7.27
C PRO A 230 -11.48 15.67 -7.26
N PRO A 231 -12.33 14.86 -6.60
CA PRO A 231 -13.76 15.12 -6.51
C PRO A 231 -14.04 16.40 -5.70
N SER A 232 -15.03 17.18 -6.15
CA SER A 232 -15.38 18.51 -5.64
C SER A 232 -16.07 18.49 -4.28
#